data_AF-X1AA60-F1
#
_entry.id   AF-X1AA60-F1
#
_cell.length_a   1.000
_cell.length_b   1.000
_cell.length_c   1.000
_cell.angle_alpha   90.00
_cell.angle_beta   90.00
_cell.angle_gamma   90.00
#
_symmetry.space_group_name_H-M   'P 1'
#
loop_
_entity.id
_entity.type
_entity.pdbx_description
1 polymer ?
#
loop_
_entity_poly.entity_id
_entity_poly.type
_entity_poly.pdbx_seq_one_letter_code
_entity_poly.pdbx_strand_id
1 'polypeptide(L)' 'VLRDKLGVSITRINIGGGLGVKYTPEDKPSSIKDLAKVVYDAVRKYQKKYDVRLDRLYLEPGRSIIGNAGVTL' A
#
# COMPACT_ATOMS: atom_id res chain seq x y z
N VAL A 1 13.34 -4.93 -18.51
CA VAL A 1 12.70 -3.78 -19.22
C VAL A 1 13.13 -2.41 -18.69
N LEU A 2 12.90 -2.08 -17.41
CA LEU A 2 13.29 -0.76 -16.87
C LEU A 2 14.82 -0.58 -16.82
N ARG A 3 15.52 -1.57 -16.26
CA ARG A 3 16.99 -1.60 -16.22
C ARG A 3 17.59 -1.58 -17.63
N ASP A 4 17.05 -2.40 -18.54
CA ASP A 4 17.61 -2.54 -19.89
C ASP A 4 17.36 -1.30 -20.77
N LYS A 5 16.24 -0.58 -20.56
CA LYS A 5 15.89 0.59 -21.38
C LYS A 5 16.37 1.92 -20.80
N LEU A 6 16.37 2.06 -19.47
CA LEU A 6 16.63 3.33 -18.79
C LEU A 6 17.89 3.30 -17.92
N GLY A 7 18.53 2.14 -17.73
CA GLY A 7 19.65 2.00 -16.80
C GLY A 7 19.26 2.12 -15.32
N VAL A 8 17.95 2.13 -15.00
CA VAL A 8 17.43 2.37 -13.65
C VAL A 8 17.01 1.06 -12.98
N SER A 9 17.42 0.88 -11.72
CA SER A 9 16.94 -0.19 -10.85
C SER A 9 16.00 0.38 -9.79
N ILE A 10 14.75 -0.10 -9.77
CA ILE A 10 13.77 0.26 -8.75
C ILE A 10 13.82 -0.80 -7.64
N THR A 11 14.27 -0.39 -6.45
CA THR A 11 14.39 -1.27 -5.27
C THR A 11 13.41 -0.92 -4.16
N ARG A 12 12.69 0.20 -4.30
CA ARG A 12 11.77 0.71 -3.28
C ARG A 12 10.52 1.27 -3.94
N ILE A 13 9.37 1.04 -3.31
CA ILE A 13 8.09 1.62 -3.71
C ILE A 13 7.34 2.15 -2.50
N ASN A 14 6.69 3.29 -2.68
CA ASN A 14 5.74 3.85 -1.73
C ASN A 14 4.37 3.88 -2.40
N ILE A 15 3.37 3.28 -1.76
CA ILE A 15 2.01 3.22 -2.30
C ILE A 15 1.09 4.28 -1.69
N GLY A 16 1.62 5.14 -0.81
CA GLY A 16 0.87 6.16 -0.12
C GLY A 16 -0.11 5.59 0.90
N GLY A 17 -1.15 6.36 1.21
CA GLY A 17 -2.24 5.98 2.11
C GLY A 17 -3.39 5.29 1.38
N GLY A 18 -4.63 5.64 1.77
CA GLY A 18 -5.84 5.16 1.08
C GLY A 18 -6.63 4.08 1.82
N LEU A 19 -6.13 3.58 2.96
CA LEU A 19 -6.93 2.76 3.86
C LEU A 19 -8.01 3.65 4.52
N GLY A 20 -9.27 3.28 4.31
CA GLY A 20 -10.43 4.02 4.83
C GLY A 20 -10.65 3.84 6.34
N VAL A 21 -11.58 4.63 6.87
CA VAL A 21 -12.16 4.46 8.21
C VAL A 21 -13.68 4.47 8.09
N LYS A 22 -14.34 3.98 9.14
CA LYS A 22 -15.79 3.96 9.24
C LYS A 22 -16.28 5.31 9.76
N TYR A 23 -17.05 6.06 8.97
CA TYR A 23 -17.68 7.31 9.40
C TYR A 23 -19.16 7.13 9.72
N THR A 24 -19.87 6.34 8.92
CA THR A 24 -21.29 6.00 9.16
C THR A 24 -21.45 4.52 9.53
N PRO A 25 -22.60 4.10 10.09
CA PRO A 25 -22.86 2.70 10.40
C PRO A 25 -22.73 1.75 9.20
N GLU A 26 -23.02 2.24 7.99
CA GLU A 26 -23.04 1.49 6.73
C GLU A 26 -21.65 1.29 6.13
N ASP A 27 -20.67 2.13 6.51
CA ASP A 27 -19.31 2.06 6.01
C ASP A 27 -18.62 0.74 6.40
N LYS A 28 -17.98 0.11 5.40
CA LYS A 28 -17.25 -1.16 5.52
C LYS A 28 -15.84 -1.01 4.93
N PRO A 29 -14.93 -0.25 5.59
CA PRO A 29 -13.55 -0.13 5.12
C PRO A 29 -12.84 -1.49 5.16
N SER A 30 -11.95 -1.74 4.20
CA SER A 30 -11.08 -2.93 4.20
C SER A 30 -10.21 -2.97 5.45
N SER A 31 -9.85 -4.18 5.91
CA SER A 31 -8.89 -4.30 7.00
C SER A 31 -7.46 -4.00 6.51
N ILE A 32 -6.57 -3.63 7.43
CA ILE A 32 -5.13 -3.50 7.15
C ILE A 32 -4.54 -4.80 6.60
N LYS A 33 -5.06 -5.95 7.06
CA LYS A 33 -4.64 -7.28 6.62
C LYS A 33 -5.02 -7.53 5.16
N ASP A 34 -6.22 -7.14 4.76
CA ASP A 34 -6.68 -7.29 3.37
C ASP A 34 -5.87 -6.41 2.43
N LEU A 35 -5.61 -5.15 2.81
CA LEU A 35 -4.74 -4.26 2.06
C LEU A 35 -3.34 -4.85 1.92
N ALA A 36 -2.72 -5.27 3.03
CA ALA A 36 -1.39 -5.84 3.03
C ALA A 36 -1.30 -7.08 2.13
N LYS A 37 -2.32 -7.95 2.14
CA LYS A 37 -2.38 -9.13 1.29
C LYS A 37 -2.40 -8.75 -0.19
N VAL A 38 -3.31 -7.87 -0.60
CA VAL A 38 -3.44 -7.44 -2.00
C VAL A 38 -2.15 -6.81 -2.51
N VAL A 39 -1.54 -5.92 -1.70
CA VAL A 39 -0.30 -5.25 -2.07
C VAL A 39 0.86 -6.24 -2.15
N TYR A 40 1.01 -7.13 -1.18
CA TYR A 40 2.06 -8.15 -1.20
C TYR A 40 1.94 -9.06 -2.43
N ASP A 41 0.74 -9.57 -2.71
CA ASP A 41 0.48 -10.46 -3.84
C ASP A 41 0.77 -9.75 -5.18
N ALA A 42 0.39 -8.48 -5.30
CA ALA A 42 0.71 -7.66 -6.46
C ALA A 42 2.22 -7.44 -6.63
N VAL A 43 2.91 -7.06 -5.55
CA VAL A 43 4.37 -6.86 -5.56
C VAL A 43 5.08 -8.13 -6.02
N ARG A 44 4.76 -9.29 -5.43
CA ARG A 44 5.39 -10.57 -5.78
C ARG A 44 5.13 -10.96 -7.24
N LYS A 45 3.91 -10.73 -7.74
CA LYS A 45 3.54 -10.97 -9.14
C LYS A 45 4.39 -10.13 -10.08
N TYR A 46 4.54 -8.84 -9.81
CA TYR A 46 5.24 -7.92 -10.72
C TYR A 46 6.76 -7.96 -10.60
N GLN A 47 7.29 -8.30 -9.41
CA GLN A 47 8.72 -8.61 -9.25
C GLN A 47 9.16 -9.73 -10.18
N LYS A 48 8.38 -10.83 -10.23
CA LYS A 48 8.64 -11.95 -11.15
C LYS A 48 8.48 -11.55 -12.61
N LYS A 49 7.43 -10.79 -12.94
CA LYS A 49 7.13 -10.39 -14.32
C LYS A 49 8.21 -9.49 -14.92
N TYR A 50 8.76 -8.58 -14.15
CA TYR A 50 9.70 -7.56 -14.64
C TYR A 50 11.16 -7.84 -14.28
N ASP A 51 11.44 -8.97 -13.62
CA ASP A 51 12.75 -9.33 -13.08
C ASP A 51 13.35 -8.19 -12.24
N VAL A 52 12.55 -7.71 -11.28
CA VAL A 52 12.96 -6.64 -10.35
C VAL A 52 12.95 -7.13 -8.90
N ARG A 53 13.97 -6.70 -8.16
CA ARG A 53 14.07 -6.93 -6.72
C ARG A 53 13.65 -5.68 -5.97
N LEU A 54 12.47 -5.75 -5.33
CA LEU A 54 12.02 -4.76 -4.35
C LEU A 54 12.47 -5.20 -2.96
N ASP A 55 13.25 -4.34 -2.31
CA ASP A 55 13.77 -4.55 -0.95
C ASP A 55 12.87 -3.92 0.11
N ARG A 56 12.18 -2.81 -0.22
CA ARG A 56 11.28 -2.11 0.71
C ARG A 56 10.00 -1.62 0.05
N LEU A 57 8.92 -1.75 0.80
CA LEU A 57 7.60 -1.21 0.51
C LEU A 57 7.23 -0.24 1.64
N TYR A 58 6.73 0.93 1.28
CA TYR A 58 6.26 1.96 2.21
C TYR A 58 4.76 2.18 2.04
N LEU A 59 4.10 2.48 3.15
CA LEU A 59 2.71 2.91 3.23
C LEU A 59 2.64 4.20 4.05
N GLU A 60 1.69 5.08 3.73
CA GLU A 60 1.48 6.37 4.40
C GLU A 60 0.06 6.45 5.00
N PRO A 61 -0.29 5.56 5.96
CA PRO A 61 -1.59 5.60 6.60
C PRO A 61 -1.70 6.84 7.52
N GLY A 62 -2.57 7.78 7.17
CA GLY A 62 -2.93 8.90 8.05
C GLY A 62 -4.25 8.61 8.76
N ARG A 63 -5.34 8.86 8.04
CA ARG A 63 -6.72 8.73 8.54
C ARG A 63 -7.04 7.35 9.14
N SER A 64 -6.53 6.26 8.59
CA SER A 64 -6.74 4.92 9.17
C SER A 64 -6.10 4.70 10.53
N ILE A 65 -5.11 5.52 10.91
CA ILE A 65 -4.49 5.48 12.24
C ILE A 65 -5.26 6.40 13.20
N ILE A 66 -5.52 7.64 12.79
CA ILE A 66 -6.00 8.69 13.70
C ILE A 66 -7.51 8.90 13.67
N GLY A 67 -8.22 8.41 12.65
CA GLY A 67 -9.60 8.81 12.35
C GLY A 67 -10.61 8.48 13.45
N ASN A 68 -10.37 7.42 14.21
CA ASN A 68 -11.24 6.97 15.30
C ASN A 68 -10.63 7.24 16.69
N ALA A 69 -9.54 8.00 16.77
CA ALA A 69 -8.82 8.21 18.03
C ALA A 69 -9.47 9.29 18.92
N GLY A 70 -10.41 10.08 18.40
CA GLY A 70 -11.08 11.15 19.14
C GLY A 70 -12.41 11.56 18.53
N VAL A 71 -13.22 12.26 19.34
CA VAL A 71 -14.51 12.83 18.95
C VAL A 71 -14.56 14.30 19.36
N THR A 72 -15.35 15.10 18.65
CA THR A 72 -15.68 16.48 19.03
C THR A 72 -17.00 16.45 19.81
N LEU A 73 -17.05 17.15 20.94
CA LEU A 73 -18.21 17.25 21.84
C LEU A 73 -18.93 18.58 21.68
#